data_AF-A0A2K3M5V7-F1
#
_entry.id   AF-A0A2K3M5V7-F1
#
_cell.length_a   1.000
_cell.length_b   1.000
_cell.length_c   1.000
_cell.angle_alpha   90.00
_cell.angle_beta   90.00
_cell.angle_gamma   90.00
#
_symmetry.space_group_name_H-M   'P 1'
#
loop_
_entity.id
_entity.type
_entity.pdbx_description
1 polymer ?
#
loop_
_entity_poly.entity_id
_entity_poly.type
_entity_poly.pdbx_seq_one_letter_code
_entity_poly.pdbx_strand_id
1 'polypeptide(L)'
;IKCVNEDGSIAFQDGSSIFADTVIHCTGYRYHFPYLETKGIVTVEDECVGPLYKHIFPPSLAPWLSFIGIISKEPIFAIVELQAMWVARVLSGKILLPTEEEMMKSVQNIYDEMEKNGLPKTCALSLRPLQRQSSPYKIVL
;
A
#
# COMPACT_ATOMS: atom_id res chain seq x y z
N ILE A 1 2.70 0.65 -24.17
CA ILE A 1 2.01 -0.05 -25.28
C ILE A 1 0.66 0.61 -25.48
N LYS A 2 0.31 0.98 -26.72
CA LYS A 2 -0.99 1.52 -27.10
C LYS A 2 -1.96 0.39 -27.46
N CYS A 3 -1.52 -0.52 -28.32
CA CYS A 3 -2.28 -1.72 -28.71
C CYS A 3 -1.32 -2.81 -29.22
N VAL A 4 -1.83 -4.04 -29.24
CA VAL A 4 -1.22 -5.21 -29.89
C VAL A 4 -2.09 -5.53 -31.09
N ASN A 5 -1.50 -5.61 -32.27
CA ASN A 5 -2.18 -5.84 -33.53
C ASN A 5 -2.21 -7.34 -33.87
N GLU A 6 -3.15 -7.74 -34.73
CA GLU A 6 -3.33 -9.15 -35.14
C GLU A 6 -2.12 -9.72 -35.89
N ASP A 7 -1.30 -8.87 -36.52
CA ASP A 7 -0.09 -9.25 -37.24
C ASP A 7 1.12 -9.52 -36.31
N GLY A 8 0.94 -9.39 -35.00
CA GLY A 8 2.01 -9.55 -34.00
C GLY A 8 2.84 -8.29 -33.79
N SER A 9 2.46 -7.16 -34.40
CA SER A 9 3.09 -5.86 -34.12
C SER A 9 2.50 -5.20 -32.88
N ILE A 10 3.36 -4.54 -32.11
CA ILE A 10 3.01 -3.77 -30.90
C ILE A 10 3.22 -2.30 -31.21
N ALA A 11 2.16 -1.50 -31.12
CA ALA A 11 2.22 -0.06 -31.32
C ALA A 11 2.46 0.68 -29.99
N PHE A 12 3.35 1.66 -29.99
CA PHE A 12 3.65 2.51 -28.85
C PHE A 12 2.94 3.87 -28.96
N GLN A 13 2.91 4.64 -27.87
CA GLN A 13 2.23 5.93 -27.83
C GLN A 13 2.94 7.00 -28.68
N ASP A 14 4.25 6.85 -28.91
CA ASP A 14 5.06 7.74 -29.75
C ASP A 14 4.88 7.47 -31.26
N GLY A 15 4.05 6.50 -31.63
CA GLY A 15 3.80 6.11 -33.01
C GLY A 15 4.75 5.05 -33.57
N SER A 16 5.78 4.63 -32.81
CA SER A 16 6.65 3.53 -33.20
C SER A 16 5.93 2.16 -33.10
N SER A 17 6.44 1.17 -33.82
CA SER A 17 5.95 -0.21 -33.73
C SER A 17 7.09 -1.23 -33.85
N ILE A 18 6.92 -2.37 -33.18
CA ILE A 18 7.87 -3.51 -33.22
C ILE A 18 7.11 -4.83 -33.31
N PHE A 19 7.74 -5.89 -33.81
CA PHE A 19 7.23 -7.25 -33.64
C PHE A 19 7.78 -7.86 -32.36
N ALA A 20 6.95 -8.63 -31.65
CA ALA A 20 7.39 -9.39 -30.49
C ALA A 20 6.59 -10.69 -30.34
N ASP A 21 7.30 -11.77 -30.01
CA ASP A 21 6.68 -13.08 -29.79
C ASP A 21 6.06 -13.22 -28.39
N THR A 22 6.44 -12.36 -27.44
CA THR A 22 6.01 -12.47 -26.04
C THR A 22 5.91 -11.10 -25.38
N VAL A 23 4.84 -10.90 -24.60
CA VAL A 23 4.64 -9.71 -23.75
C VAL A 23 4.60 -10.15 -22.29
N ILE A 24 5.47 -9.56 -21.47
CA ILE A 24 5.54 -9.84 -20.03
C ILE A 24 5.03 -8.62 -19.27
N HIS A 25 3.95 -8.80 -18.50
CA HIS A 25 3.36 -7.73 -17.69
C HIS A 25 4.13 -7.57 -16.37
N CYS A 26 4.98 -6.55 -16.30
CA CYS A 26 5.71 -6.14 -15.09
C CYS A 26 5.01 -4.98 -14.35
N THR A 27 3.67 -4.97 -14.31
CA THR A 27 2.86 -3.84 -13.81
C THR A 27 2.61 -3.85 -12.30
N GLY A 28 3.31 -4.69 -11.54
CA GLY A 28 3.18 -4.79 -10.09
C GLY A 28 2.04 -5.69 -9.62
N TYR A 29 1.66 -5.52 -8.35
CA TYR A 29 0.69 -6.36 -7.65
C TYR A 29 -0.32 -5.49 -6.89
N ARG A 30 -1.51 -6.03 -6.65
CA ARG A 30 -2.55 -5.39 -5.83
C ARG A 30 -2.78 -6.21 -4.56
N TYR A 31 -3.03 -5.52 -3.45
CA TYR A 31 -3.51 -6.20 -2.24
C TYR A 31 -4.87 -6.83 -2.50
N HIS A 32 -5.00 -8.10 -2.13
CA HIS A 32 -6.25 -8.84 -2.28
C HIS A 32 -6.39 -9.87 -1.16
N PHE A 33 -7.45 -9.73 -0.35
CA PHE A 33 -7.72 -10.58 0.81
C PHE A 33 -9.08 -11.27 0.64
N PRO A 34 -9.21 -12.27 -0.27
CA PRO A 34 -10.51 -12.87 -0.62
C PRO A 34 -11.18 -13.61 0.54
N TYR A 35 -10.41 -13.94 1.57
CA TYR A 35 -10.86 -14.64 2.77
C TYR A 35 -11.27 -13.71 3.92
N LEU A 36 -11.02 -12.40 3.80
CA LEU A 36 -11.20 -11.46 4.90
C LEU A 36 -12.49 -10.64 4.71
N GLU A 37 -13.56 -11.08 5.36
CA GLU A 37 -14.85 -10.40 5.35
C GLU A 37 -14.95 -9.37 6.48
N THR A 38 -14.60 -8.11 6.19
CA THR A 38 -14.69 -7.02 7.18
C THR A 38 -15.99 -6.21 7.09
N LYS A 39 -16.91 -6.60 6.20
CA LYS A 39 -18.16 -5.85 5.91
C LYS A 39 -17.90 -4.36 5.58
N GLY A 40 -16.77 -4.07 4.93
CA GLY A 40 -16.38 -2.71 4.53
C GLY A 40 -15.62 -1.93 5.60
N ILE A 41 -15.33 -2.50 6.77
CA ILE A 41 -14.50 -1.85 7.79
C ILE A 41 -13.07 -1.64 7.29
N VAL A 42 -12.54 -2.60 6.53
CA VAL A 42 -11.23 -2.48 5.86
C VAL A 42 -11.47 -2.57 4.37
N THR A 43 -11.03 -1.56 3.62
CA THR A 43 -11.09 -1.50 2.17
C THR A 43 -9.69 -1.53 1.56
N VAL A 44 -9.62 -1.96 0.30
CA VAL A 44 -8.42 -1.83 -0.53
C VAL A 44 -8.78 -0.92 -1.70
N GLU A 45 -8.40 0.35 -1.61
CA GLU A 45 -8.68 1.39 -2.60
C GLU A 45 -7.36 1.93 -3.14
N ASP A 46 -7.21 1.96 -4.47
CA ASP A 46 -6.01 2.47 -5.15
C ASP A 46 -4.68 1.89 -4.61
N GLU A 47 -4.63 0.59 -4.24
CA GLU A 47 -3.47 -0.06 -3.60
C GLU A 47 -3.20 0.34 -2.13
N CYS A 48 -4.10 1.10 -1.51
CA CYS A 48 -4.06 1.45 -0.10
C CYS A 48 -5.00 0.54 0.70
N VAL A 49 -4.47 -0.19 1.69
CA VAL A 49 -5.28 -0.93 2.67
C VAL A 49 -5.59 0.02 3.82
N GLY A 50 -6.86 0.21 4.14
CA GLY A 50 -7.25 1.21 5.13
C GLY A 50 -8.67 1.07 5.65
N PRO A 51 -9.02 1.84 6.70
CA PRO A 51 -8.13 2.66 7.52
C PRO A 51 -7.25 1.80 8.45
N LEU A 52 -5.97 2.14 8.59
CA LEU A 52 -5.02 1.43 9.47
C LEU A 52 -4.22 2.40 10.34
N TYR A 53 -4.40 2.31 11.67
CA TYR A 53 -3.55 2.99 12.63
C TYR A 53 -2.13 2.42 12.56
N LYS A 54 -1.17 3.31 12.31
CA LYS A 54 0.26 2.99 12.14
C LYS A 54 0.51 1.86 11.12
N HIS A 55 -0.34 1.75 10.10
CA HIS A 55 -0.29 0.71 9.05
C HIS A 55 -0.48 -0.73 9.55
N ILE A 56 -1.05 -0.91 10.76
CA ILE A 56 -1.20 -2.22 11.39
C ILE A 56 -2.64 -2.48 11.79
N PHE A 57 -3.27 -1.59 12.55
CA PHE A 57 -4.52 -1.89 13.22
C PHE A 57 -5.71 -1.17 12.57
N PRO A 58 -6.73 -1.88 12.07
CA PRO A 58 -8.03 -1.28 11.79
C PRO A 58 -8.65 -0.83 13.11
N PRO A 59 -8.95 0.47 13.32
CA PRO A 59 -9.29 0.98 14.65
C PRO A 59 -10.45 0.28 15.35
N SER A 60 -11.53 -0.04 14.63
CA SER A 60 -12.72 -0.72 15.17
C SER A 60 -12.56 -2.23 15.37
N LEU A 61 -11.48 -2.83 14.86
CA LEU A 61 -11.19 -4.27 15.00
C LEU A 61 -9.93 -4.52 15.84
N ALA A 62 -9.28 -3.48 16.34
CA ALA A 62 -8.08 -3.62 17.13
C ALA A 62 -8.37 -4.14 18.55
N PRO A 63 -7.49 -4.97 19.14
CA PRO A 63 -6.28 -5.55 18.55
C PRO A 63 -6.53 -6.88 17.80
N TRP A 64 -7.78 -7.31 17.66
CA TRP A 64 -8.17 -8.63 17.15
C TRP A 64 -7.85 -8.87 15.68
N LEU A 65 -7.81 -7.80 14.88
CA LEU A 65 -7.29 -7.83 13.52
C LEU A 65 -6.07 -6.90 13.42
N SER A 66 -5.00 -7.41 12.81
CA SER A 66 -3.76 -6.67 12.57
C SER A 66 -3.18 -7.06 11.22
N PHE A 67 -2.57 -6.11 10.54
CA PHE A 67 -1.85 -6.31 9.29
C PHE A 67 -0.35 -6.11 9.51
N ILE A 68 0.46 -6.97 8.93
CA ILE A 68 1.92 -6.89 8.99
C ILE A 68 2.44 -6.91 7.55
N GLY A 69 3.37 -6.01 7.22
CA GLY A 69 3.99 -5.93 5.90
C GLY A 69 3.19 -5.13 4.86
N ILE A 70 2.16 -4.37 5.28
CA ILE A 70 1.47 -3.41 4.41
C ILE A 70 2.26 -2.09 4.37
N ILE A 71 3.37 -2.10 3.63
CA ILE A 71 4.34 -0.99 3.59
C ILE A 71 4.84 -0.82 2.16
N SER A 72 5.11 0.41 1.73
CA SER A 72 5.52 0.71 0.36
C SER A 72 6.95 1.23 0.25
N LYS A 73 7.89 0.39 -0.20
CA LYS A 73 9.29 0.73 -0.53
C LYS A 73 10.19 1.07 0.68
N GLU A 74 10.31 0.13 1.62
CA GLU A 74 11.20 0.23 2.79
C GLU A 74 12.01 -1.07 3.00
N PRO A 75 13.03 -1.07 3.90
CA PRO A 75 13.69 -2.29 4.36
C PRO A 75 12.69 -3.22 5.06
N ILE A 76 12.06 -4.09 4.28
CA ILE A 76 10.85 -4.80 4.69
C ILE A 76 11.05 -5.65 5.94
N PHE A 77 12.20 -6.31 6.07
CA PHE A 77 12.49 -7.22 7.19
C PHE A 77 12.48 -6.52 8.54
N ALA A 78 13.22 -5.42 8.67
CA ALA A 78 13.33 -4.69 9.93
C ALA A 78 11.98 -4.08 10.36
N ILE A 79 11.21 -3.56 9.39
CA ILE A 79 9.90 -3.00 9.71
C ILE A 79 8.92 -4.10 10.11
N VAL A 80 8.83 -5.18 9.34
CA VAL A 80 7.96 -6.32 9.65
C VAL A 80 8.26 -6.90 11.03
N GLU A 81 9.55 -7.02 11.41
CA GLU A 81 9.95 -7.46 12.75
C GLU A 81 9.40 -6.52 13.83
N LEU A 82 9.59 -5.21 13.68
CA LEU A 82 9.07 -4.22 14.62
C LEU A 82 7.54 -4.23 14.71
N GLN A 83 6.84 -4.37 13.57
CA GLN A 83 5.38 -4.48 13.54
C GLN A 83 4.92 -5.74 14.31
N ALA A 84 5.54 -6.89 14.05
CA ALA A 84 5.23 -8.15 14.71
C ALA A 84 5.49 -8.09 16.22
N MET A 85 6.63 -7.52 16.64
CA MET A 85 6.95 -7.31 18.05
C MET A 85 5.94 -6.40 18.74
N TRP A 86 5.51 -5.33 18.08
CA TRP A 86 4.53 -4.41 18.65
C TRP A 86 3.16 -5.06 18.79
N VAL A 87 2.68 -5.77 17.76
CA VAL A 87 1.43 -6.56 17.82
C VAL A 87 1.47 -7.57 18.97
N ALA A 88 2.57 -8.33 19.12
CA ALA A 88 2.72 -9.28 20.22
C ALA A 88 2.68 -8.62 21.61
N ARG A 89 3.27 -7.42 21.76
CA ARG A 89 3.21 -6.66 23.02
C ARG A 89 1.81 -6.11 23.32
N VAL A 90 1.06 -5.72 22.29
CA VAL A 90 -0.34 -5.31 22.43
C VAL A 90 -1.20 -6.50 22.85
N LEU A 91 -1.11 -7.63 22.14
CA LEU A 91 -1.88 -8.84 22.45
C LEU A 91 -1.56 -9.44 23.82
N SER A 92 -0.33 -9.26 24.32
CA SER A 92 0.07 -9.68 25.67
C SER A 92 -0.29 -8.67 26.78
N GLY A 93 -0.94 -7.55 26.44
CA GLY A 93 -1.32 -6.50 27.40
C GLY A 93 -0.14 -5.67 27.94
N LYS A 94 1.07 -5.86 27.41
CA LYS A 94 2.26 -5.08 27.79
C LYS A 94 2.23 -3.65 27.25
N ILE A 95 1.50 -3.43 26.16
CA ILE A 95 1.25 -2.13 25.55
C ILE A 95 -0.26 -1.99 25.35
N LEU A 96 -0.82 -0.86 25.76
CA LEU A 96 -2.21 -0.52 25.49
C LEU A 96 -2.29 0.29 24.21
N LEU A 97 -3.28 -0.03 23.37
CA LEU A 97 -3.62 0.82 22.24
C LEU A 97 -4.38 2.06 22.73
N PRO A 98 -4.29 3.19 22.00
CA PRO A 98 -5.20 4.30 22.16
C PRO A 98 -6.65 3.87 21.93
N THR A 99 -7.60 4.74 22.27
CA THR A 99 -9.01 4.53 21.94
C THR A 99 -9.23 4.46 20.43
N GLU A 100 -10.34 3.86 20.01
CA GLU A 100 -10.73 3.81 18.59
C GLU A 100 -10.78 5.21 17.97
N GLU A 101 -11.34 6.19 18.68
CA GLU A 101 -11.43 7.58 18.23
C GLU A 101 -10.05 8.21 18.01
N GLU A 102 -9.11 8.00 18.93
CA GLU A 102 -7.74 8.50 18.81
C GLU A 102 -6.99 7.85 17.65
N MET A 103 -7.18 6.55 17.46
CA MET A 103 -6.61 5.82 16.32
C MET A 103 -7.18 6.34 15.00
N MET A 104 -8.51 6.48 14.90
CA MET A 104 -9.18 7.03 13.71
C MET A 104 -8.74 8.46 13.41
N LYS A 105 -8.63 9.31 14.43
CA LYS A 105 -8.11 10.68 14.29
C LYS A 105 -6.69 10.69 13.74
N SER A 106 -5.83 9.80 14.24
CA SER A 106 -4.47 9.68 13.71
C SER A 106 -4.44 9.23 12.25
N VAL A 107 -5.35 8.36 11.82
CA VAL A 107 -5.45 7.93 10.41
C VAL A 107 -5.91 9.10 9.54
N GLN A 108 -6.96 9.81 9.97
CA GLN A 108 -7.50 10.95 9.20
C GLN A 108 -6.47 12.06 9.03
N ASN A 109 -5.72 12.40 10.09
CA ASN A 109 -4.65 13.39 10.01
C ASN A 109 -3.62 13.06 8.92
N ILE A 110 -3.26 11.78 8.76
CA ILE A 110 -2.32 11.35 7.72
C ILE A 110 -2.95 11.52 6.33
N TYR A 111 -4.22 11.16 6.16
CA TYR A 111 -4.92 11.34 4.89
C TYR A 111 -5.06 12.81 4.51
N ASP A 112 -5.39 13.68 5.47
CA ASP A 112 -5.47 15.13 5.28
C ASP A 112 -4.10 15.70 4.90
N GLU A 113 -3.01 15.21 5.51
CA GLU A 113 -1.64 15.58 5.14
C GLU A 113 -1.31 15.13 3.71
N MET A 114 -1.69 13.92 3.28
CA MET A 114 -1.47 13.49 1.90
C MET A 114 -2.21 14.39 0.92
N GLU A 115 -3.49 14.66 1.19
CA GLU A 115 -4.33 15.51 0.34
C GLU A 115 -3.78 16.93 0.24
N LYS A 116 -3.39 17.53 1.37
CA LYS A 116 -2.79 18.87 1.43
C LYS A 116 -1.50 18.98 0.61
N ASN A 117 -0.74 17.89 0.47
CA ASN A 117 0.49 17.83 -0.31
C ASN A 117 0.27 17.33 -1.75
N GLY A 118 -0.98 17.08 -2.16
CA GLY A 118 -1.30 16.53 -3.49
C GLY A 118 -0.76 15.12 -3.71
N LEU A 119 -0.53 14.36 -2.64
CA LEU A 119 0.01 13.01 -2.69
C LEU A 119 -1.13 11.97 -2.72
N PRO A 120 -0.99 10.88 -3.50
CA PRO A 120 -1.93 9.77 -3.44
C PRO A 120 -2.03 9.16 -2.03
N LYS A 121 -3.21 8.66 -1.66
CA LYS A 121 -3.43 7.97 -0.37
C LYS A 121 -2.47 6.79 -0.15
N THR A 122 -1.98 6.14 -1.20
CA THR A 122 -0.94 5.09 -1.09
C THR A 122 0.37 5.56 -0.48
N CYS A 123 0.67 6.86 -0.56
CA CYS A 123 1.85 7.42 0.09
C CYS A 123 1.73 7.34 1.62
N ALA A 124 0.51 7.27 2.16
CA ALA A 124 0.29 7.05 3.59
C ALA A 124 0.94 5.75 4.06
N LEU A 125 1.08 4.71 3.21
CA LEU A 125 1.74 3.45 3.58
C LEU A 125 3.27 3.54 3.69
N SER A 126 3.87 4.70 3.37
CA SER A 126 5.30 4.92 3.58
C SER A 126 5.56 5.44 4.98
N LEU A 127 6.69 5.04 5.56
CA LEU A 127 7.17 5.61 6.83
C LEU A 127 7.58 7.08 6.68
N ARG A 128 7.79 7.56 5.44
CA ARG A 128 8.19 8.93 5.13
C ARG A 128 7.40 9.46 3.92
N PRO A 129 6.09 9.68 4.06
CA PRO A 129 5.21 9.99 2.94
C PRO A 129 5.64 11.25 2.17
N LEU A 130 6.18 12.26 2.86
CA LEU A 130 6.57 13.55 2.29
C LEU A 130 7.95 13.56 1.62
N GLN A 131 8.75 12.50 1.76
CA GLN A 131 10.08 12.39 1.14
C GLN A 131 10.05 11.64 -0.19
N ARG A 132 8.86 11.39 -0.77
CA ARG A 132 8.66 10.66 -2.02
C ARG A 132 9.04 11.48 -3.28
N GLN A 133 10.10 12.28 -3.21
CA GLN A 133 10.75 12.83 -4.41
C GLN A 133 12.03 12.04 -4.69
N SER A 134 12.15 11.59 -5.95
CA SER A 134 13.30 10.93 -6.57
C SER A 134 13.63 9.50 -6.13
N SER A 135 13.05 8.51 -6.82
CA SER A 135 13.71 7.21 -7.01
C SER A 135 13.93 6.99 -8.51
N PRO A 136 15.18 6.76 -8.97
CA PRO A 136 15.57 6.84 -10.38
C PRO A 136 15.35 5.56 -11.17
N TYR A 137 14.67 4.56 -10.63
CA TYR A 137 14.49 3.27 -11.30
C TYR A 137 13.38 3.36 -12.35
N LYS A 138 13.68 4.02 -13.48
CA LYS A 138 13.13 3.65 -14.77
C LYS A 138 13.74 2.30 -15.11
N ILE A 139 12.98 1.22 -14.96
CA ILE A 139 13.28 -0.01 -15.68
C ILE A 139 13.06 0.34 -17.16
N VAL A 140 14.16 0.54 -17.87
CA VAL A 140 14.18 0.57 -19.33
C VAL A 140 14.19 -0.90 -19.76
N LEU A 141 13.11 -1.33 -20.40
CA LEU A 141 13.10 -2.46 -21.32
C LEU A 141 12.97 -1.89 -22.72
#